data_AF-A0A4V1TQE9-F1
#
_entry.id   AF-A0A4V1TQE9-F1
#
_cell.length_a   1.000
_cell.length_b   1.000
_cell.length_c   1.000
_cell.angle_alpha   90.00
_cell.angle_beta   90.00
_cell.angle_gamma   90.00
#
_symmetry.space_group_name_H-M   'P 1'
#
loop_
_entity.id
_entity.type
_entity.pdbx_description
1 polymer ?
#
loop_
_entity_poly.entity_id
_entity_poly.type
_entity_poly.pdbx_seq_one_letter_code
_entity_poly.pdbx_strand_id
1 'polypeptide(L)'
;AAVATSLEEAGDRLFAFLRLPSSQWKSARTTNAIERLHEEFKRRIKTQTVLPSAETAAMLFWALLASGQITMRKVNGWQSLGEQLTVAVPVDQAA
;
A
#
# COMPACT_ATOMS: atom_id res chain seq x y z
N ALA A 1 -9.62 -9.77 -21.24
CA ALA A 1 -8.65 -10.90 -21.14
C ALA A 1 -7.48 -10.54 -20.21
N ALA A 2 -6.69 -9.51 -20.47
CA ALA A 2 -5.48 -9.17 -19.68
C ALA A 2 -5.68 -9.09 -18.15
N VAL A 3 -6.76 -8.45 -17.69
CA VAL A 3 -7.05 -8.35 -16.25
C VAL A 3 -7.24 -9.72 -15.59
N ALA A 4 -7.95 -10.65 -16.25
CA ALA A 4 -8.18 -11.99 -15.72
C ALA A 4 -6.85 -12.75 -15.63
N THR A 5 -6.02 -12.67 -16.66
CA THR A 5 -4.68 -13.26 -16.67
C THR A 5 -3.81 -12.73 -15.53
N SER A 6 -3.80 -11.41 -15.27
CA SER A 6 -3.04 -10.85 -14.15
C SER A 6 -3.55 -11.28 -12.77
N LEU A 7 -4.86 -11.52 -12.63
CA LEU A 7 -5.43 -12.08 -11.38
C LEU A 7 -5.04 -13.54 -11.18
N GLU A 8 -5.08 -14.34 -12.25
CA GLU A 8 -4.62 -15.73 -12.25
C GLU A 8 -3.12 -15.84 -11.91
N GLU A 9 -2.29 -14.98 -12.50
CA GLU A 9 -0.85 -14.89 -12.21
C GLU A 9 -0.56 -14.50 -10.75
N ALA A 10 -1.37 -13.60 -10.17
CA ALA A 10 -1.21 -13.17 -8.78
C ALA A 10 -1.60 -14.26 -7.78
N GLY A 11 -2.63 -15.05 -8.07
CA GLY A 11 -3.04 -16.24 -7.31
C GLY A 11 -3.11 -16.00 -5.79
N ASP A 12 -2.43 -16.85 -5.02
CA ASP A 12 -2.42 -16.81 -3.55
C ASP A 12 -1.90 -15.49 -2.96
N ARG A 13 -1.11 -14.71 -3.71
CA ARG A 13 -0.59 -13.42 -3.24
C ARG A 13 -1.70 -12.39 -3.01
N LEU A 14 -2.82 -12.51 -3.73
CA LEU A 14 -4.02 -11.68 -3.52
C LEU A 14 -4.61 -11.86 -2.11
N PHE A 15 -4.37 -13.02 -1.50
CA PHE A 15 -4.92 -13.42 -0.20
C PHE A 15 -3.90 -13.33 0.94
N ALA A 16 -2.73 -12.73 0.72
CA ALA A 16 -1.69 -12.61 1.75
C ALA A 16 -2.17 -11.90 3.03
N PHE A 17 -3.15 -11.00 2.90
CA PHE A 17 -3.75 -10.29 4.04
C PHE A 17 -4.52 -11.20 5.01
N LEU A 18 -4.93 -12.42 4.60
CA LEU A 18 -5.63 -13.39 5.45
C LEU A 18 -4.75 -13.96 6.57
N ARG A 19 -3.44 -13.70 6.51
CA ARG A 19 -2.46 -14.03 7.55
C ARG A 19 -2.34 -12.95 8.63
N LEU A 20 -2.94 -11.78 8.39
CA LEU A 20 -3.03 -10.70 9.37
C LEU A 20 -4.26 -10.88 10.25
N PRO A 21 -4.27 -10.33 11.47
CA PRO A 21 -5.48 -10.23 12.28
C PRO A 21 -6.61 -9.50 11.52
N SER A 22 -7.85 -9.94 11.70
CA SER A 22 -9.02 -9.38 10.99
C SER A 22 -9.21 -7.87 11.20
N SER A 23 -8.79 -7.37 12.37
CA SER A 23 -8.75 -5.93 12.68
C SER A 23 -7.88 -5.11 11.72
N GLN A 24 -6.89 -5.74 11.09
CA GLN A 24 -5.97 -5.10 10.14
C GLN A 24 -6.42 -5.23 8.68
N TRP A 25 -7.33 -6.15 8.32
CA TRP A 25 -7.69 -6.43 6.93
C TRP A 25 -8.19 -5.21 6.16
N LYS A 26 -8.96 -4.34 6.80
CA LYS A 26 -9.43 -3.08 6.20
C LYS A 26 -8.27 -2.15 5.88
N SER A 27 -7.27 -2.09 6.76
CA SER A 27 -6.08 -1.26 6.55
C SER A 27 -5.10 -1.89 5.55
N ALA A 28 -5.03 -3.21 5.45
CA ALA A 28 -4.22 -3.89 4.45
C ALA A 28 -4.76 -3.71 3.03
N ARG A 29 -6.09 -3.67 2.86
CA ARG A 29 -6.76 -3.54 1.55
C ARG A 29 -6.97 -2.09 1.09
N THR A 30 -6.85 -1.09 1.96
CA THR A 30 -7.09 0.30 1.58
C THR A 30 -5.85 0.94 0.94
N THR A 31 -6.06 1.56 -0.21
CA THR A 31 -5.03 2.26 -0.99
C THR A 31 -5.04 3.78 -0.74
N ASN A 32 -5.95 4.31 0.08
CA ASN A 32 -6.15 5.75 0.25
C ASN A 32 -4.85 6.50 0.64
N ALA A 33 -4.08 5.96 1.59
CA ALA A 33 -2.84 6.59 2.04
C ALA A 33 -1.78 6.67 0.90
N ILE A 34 -1.64 5.61 0.12
CA ILE A 34 -0.70 5.58 -1.00
C ILE A 34 -1.20 6.41 -2.19
N GLU A 35 -2.52 6.46 -2.43
CA GLU A 35 -3.14 7.30 -3.46
C GLU A 35 -2.88 8.78 -3.18
N ARG A 36 -3.16 9.24 -1.96
CA ARG A 36 -2.90 10.63 -1.54
C ARG A 36 -1.43 11.01 -1.67
N LEU A 37 -0.52 10.10 -1.31
CA LEU A 37 0.92 10.32 -1.44
C LEU A 37 1.32 10.44 -2.92
N HIS A 38 0.85 9.55 -3.78
CA HIS A 38 1.12 9.60 -5.22
C HIS A 38 0.51 10.84 -5.88
N GLU A 39 -0.69 11.25 -5.49
CA GLU A 39 -1.33 12.46 -6.01
C GLU A 39 -0.53 13.71 -5.67
N GLU A 40 -0.09 13.84 -4.41
CA GLU A 40 0.71 14.97 -3.97
C GLU A 40 2.09 14.96 -4.62
N PHE A 41 2.71 13.79 -4.80
CA PHE A 41 3.94 13.64 -5.55
C PHE A 41 3.75 14.13 -7.00
N LYS A 42 2.74 13.62 -7.71
CA LYS A 42 2.40 14.04 -9.08
C LYS A 42 2.15 15.55 -9.17
N ARG A 43 1.45 16.14 -8.20
CA ARG A 43 1.18 17.58 -8.15
C ARG A 43 2.47 18.40 -8.07
N ARG A 44 3.46 17.94 -7.31
CA ARG A 44 4.76 18.63 -7.13
C ARG A 44 5.67 18.53 -8.33
N ILE A 45 5.71 17.36 -8.96
CA ILE A 45 6.53 17.18 -10.16
C ILE A 45 5.84 17.69 -11.42
N LYS A 46 4.55 18.06 -11.38
CA LYS A 46 3.80 18.53 -12.56
C LYS A 46 4.48 19.69 -13.30
N THR A 47 5.15 20.59 -12.58
CA THR A 47 5.91 21.71 -13.17
C THR A 47 7.32 21.32 -13.61
N GLN A 48 7.88 20.27 -13.03
CA GLN A 48 9.16 19.68 -13.42
C GLN A 48 8.89 18.64 -14.51
N THR A 49 8.85 19.08 -15.76
CA THR A 49 8.49 18.26 -16.93
C THR A 49 9.38 17.02 -17.12
N VAL A 50 10.60 17.04 -16.58
CA VAL A 50 11.55 15.92 -16.61
C VAL A 50 12.32 15.86 -15.29
N LEU A 51 12.41 14.67 -14.71
CA LEU A 51 13.33 14.38 -13.60
C LEU A 51 14.64 13.82 -14.15
N PRO A 52 15.80 14.18 -13.57
CA PRO A 52 17.11 13.80 -14.12
C PRO A 52 17.42 12.30 -14.00
N SER A 53 16.80 11.59 -13.05
CA SER A 53 16.94 10.13 -12.91
C SER A 53 15.80 9.52 -12.08
N ALA A 54 15.70 8.18 -12.09
CA ALA A 54 14.76 7.44 -11.25
C ALA A 54 15.05 7.60 -9.75
N GLU A 55 16.33 7.68 -9.38
CA GLU A 55 16.78 7.92 -8.01
C GLU A 55 16.30 9.27 -7.49
N THR A 56 16.29 10.29 -8.35
CA THR A 56 15.77 11.61 -7.98
C THR A 56 14.27 11.57 -7.71
N ALA A 57 13.51 10.83 -8.53
CA ALA A 57 12.09 10.61 -8.30
C ALA A 57 11.84 9.90 -6.96
N ALA A 58 12.59 8.83 -6.68
CA ALA A 58 12.52 8.12 -5.41
C ALA A 58 12.86 9.02 -4.23
N MET A 59 13.95 9.80 -4.31
CA MET A 59 14.36 10.74 -3.27
C MET A 59 13.27 11.78 -2.96
N LEU A 60 12.67 12.39 -3.99
CA LEU A 60 11.59 13.37 -3.82
C LEU A 60 10.34 12.73 -3.21
N PHE A 61 10.03 11.49 -3.59
CA PHE A 61 8.91 10.73 -3.03
C PHE A 61 9.12 10.43 -1.54
N TRP A 62 10.31 9.96 -1.16
CA TRP A 62 10.66 9.73 0.25
C TRP A 62 10.74 11.03 1.06
N ALA A 63 11.25 12.12 0.48
CA ALA A 63 11.29 13.42 1.12
C ALA A 63 9.87 13.96 1.38
N LEU A 64 8.93 13.72 0.47
CA LEU A 64 7.51 14.05 0.68
C LEU A 64 6.89 13.23 1.82
N LEU A 65 7.23 11.94 1.91
CA LEU A 65 6.78 11.10 3.02
C LEU A 65 7.35 11.60 4.35
N ALA A 66 8.66 11.90 4.39
CA ALA A 66 9.37 12.35 5.58
C ALA A 66 8.96 13.76 6.04
N SER A 67 8.50 14.63 5.12
CA SER A 67 8.06 15.99 5.45
C SER A 67 6.78 16.03 6.29
N GLY A 68 6.04 14.92 6.37
CA GLY A 68 4.79 14.84 7.14
C GLY A 68 3.63 15.64 6.53
N GLN A 69 3.79 16.20 5.33
CA GLN A 69 2.73 16.95 4.63
C GLN A 69 1.55 16.04 4.23
N ILE A 70 1.79 14.74 4.10
CA ILE A 70 0.77 13.70 4.04
C ILE A 70 0.73 12.97 5.38
N THR A 71 -0.32 13.23 6.16
CA THR A 71 -0.52 12.54 7.43
C THR A 71 -0.86 11.07 7.19
N MET A 72 0.04 10.18 7.59
CA MET A 72 -0.21 8.74 7.61
C MET A 72 -1.02 8.40 8.86
N ARG A 73 -2.23 7.86 8.69
CA ARG A 73 -3.04 7.37 9.81
C ARG A 73 -2.42 6.09 10.37
N LYS A 74 -2.51 5.89 11.69
CA LYS A 74 -2.24 4.58 12.30
C LYS A 74 -3.11 3.49 11.67
N VAL A 75 -2.48 2.35 11.39
CA VAL A 75 -3.15 1.13 10.93
C VAL A 75 -4.16 0.69 11.99
N ASN A 76 -5.34 0.20 11.59
CA ASN A 76 -6.24 -0.43 12.54
C ASN A 76 -5.60 -1.70 13.08
N GLY A 77 -5.69 -1.94 14.39
CA GLY A 77 -5.00 -3.08 15.00
C GLY A 77 -3.48 -2.94 15.04
N TRP A 78 -2.94 -1.71 15.03
CA TRP A 78 -1.49 -1.45 15.12
C TRP A 78 -0.83 -2.06 16.36
N GLN A 79 -1.61 -2.37 17.41
CA GLN A 79 -1.09 -3.03 18.61
C GLN A 79 -0.55 -4.44 18.32
N SER A 80 -1.11 -5.15 17.34
CA SER A 80 -0.69 -6.50 16.95
C SER A 80 0.31 -6.51 15.79
N LEU A 81 0.88 -5.37 15.40
CA LEU A 81 1.83 -5.30 14.27
C LEU A 81 3.13 -6.08 14.51
N GLY A 82 3.50 -6.27 15.79
CA GLY A 82 4.68 -7.04 16.20
C GLY A 82 4.41 -8.53 16.42
N GLU A 83 3.15 -8.97 16.29
CA GLU A 83 2.80 -10.38 16.41
C GLU A 83 3.20 -11.15 15.16
N GLN A 84 3.49 -12.45 15.30
CA GLN A 84 3.80 -13.29 14.15
C GLN A 84 2.55 -13.51 13.29
N LEU A 85 2.76 -13.50 11.97
CA LEU A 85 1.71 -13.84 11.01
C LEU A 85 1.18 -15.26 11.29
N THR A 86 -0.14 -15.39 11.38
CA THR A 86 -0.79 -16.67 11.63
C THR A 86 -0.93 -17.49 10.35
N VAL A 87 -1.44 -18.72 10.49
CA VAL A 87 -1.97 -19.48 9.34
C VAL A 87 -3.08 -18.65 8.70
N ALA A 88 -3.11 -18.62 7.37
CA ALA A 88 -4.12 -17.87 6.62
C ALA A 88 -5.52 -18.41 6.96
N VAL A 89 -6.43 -17.51 7.31
CA VAL A 89 -7.85 -17.86 7.44
C VAL A 89 -8.38 -18.32 6.08
N PRO A 90 -9.21 -19.37 6.00
CA PRO A 90 -9.86 -19.76 4.75
C PRO A 90 -10.63 -18.60 4.11
N VAL A 91 -10.51 -18.44 2.78
CA VAL A 91 -11.09 -17.30 2.06
C VAL A 91 -12.60 -17.20 2.21
N ASP A 92 -13.28 -18.34 2.35
CA ASP A 92 -14.73 -18.46 2.61
C ASP A 92 -15.15 -17.85 3.95
N GLN A 93 -14.23 -17.72 4.91
CA GLN A 93 -14.47 -17.13 6.22
C GLN A 93 -14.10 -15.63 6.29
N ALA A 94 -13.65 -15.04 5.17
CA ALA A 94 -13.07 -13.70 5.14
C ALA A 94 -14.04 -12.57 4.69
N ALA A 95 -15.35 -12.81 4.76
CA ALA A 95 -16.40 -11.89 4.30
C ALA A 95 -16.52 -10.60 5.15
#